data_AF-A0A6V7KCH7-F1
#
_entry.id   AF-A0A6V7KCH7-F1
#
_cell.length_a   1.000
_cell.length_b   1.000
_cell.length_c   1.000
_cell.angle_alpha   90.00
_cell.angle_beta   90.00
_cell.angle_gamma   90.00
#
_symmetry.space_group_name_H-M   'P 1'
#
loop_
_entity.id
_entity.type
_entity.pdbx_description
1 polymer ?
#
loop_
_entity_poly.entity_id
_entity_poly.type
_entity_poly.pdbx_seq_one_letter_code
_entity_poly.pdbx_strand_id
1 'polypeptide(L)' 'GQFVAAFASSNLGDVSPNTKGPKCEFSGKACTEQYTCTGKKEMCFASGPGKDMFDSTSIIAHKLYTEAI' A
#
# COMPACT_ATOMS: atom_id res chain seq x y z
N GLY A 1 30.75 -18.79 -6.13
CA GLY A 1 29.96 -18.30 -4.98
C GLY A 1 28.49 -18.56 -5.23
N GLN A 2 27.66 -18.54 -4.20
CA GLN A 2 26.20 -18.66 -4.34
C GLN A 2 25.58 -17.32 -4.75
N PHE A 3 24.40 -17.35 -5.37
CA PHE A 3 23.66 -16.15 -5.73
C PHE A 3 23.18 -15.38 -4.49
N VAL A 4 23.32 -14.07 -4.49
CA VAL A 4 22.84 -13.16 -3.44
C VAL A 4 22.14 -11.97 -4.10
N ALA A 5 20.95 -11.64 -3.63
CA ALA A 5 20.18 -10.47 -4.08
C ALA A 5 19.65 -9.70 -2.87
N ALA A 6 19.55 -8.37 -3.00
CA ALA A 6 19.06 -7.48 -1.95
C ALA A 6 18.28 -6.31 -2.55
N PHE A 7 17.19 -5.92 -1.89
CA PHE A 7 16.47 -4.67 -2.15
C PHE A 7 16.81 -3.68 -1.05
N ALA A 8 17.48 -2.58 -1.41
CA ALA A 8 17.83 -1.52 -0.48
C ALA A 8 16.76 -0.42 -0.46
N SER A 9 16.46 0.10 0.73
CA SER A 9 15.56 1.23 0.90
C SER A 9 16.17 2.51 0.29
N SER A 10 15.32 3.33 -0.34
CA SER A 10 15.67 4.66 -0.84
C SER A 10 14.86 5.73 -0.07
N ASN A 11 14.25 6.69 -0.77
CA ASN A 11 13.36 7.72 -0.23
C ASN A 11 11.92 7.20 -0.06
N LEU A 12 11.62 6.56 1.06
CA LEU A 12 10.33 5.90 1.33
C LEU A 12 9.42 6.67 2.32
N GLY A 13 9.71 7.93 2.62
CA GLY A 13 9.03 8.67 3.69
C GLY A 13 7.55 8.97 3.45
N ASP A 14 7.16 9.14 2.19
CA ASP A 14 5.83 9.53 1.72
C ASP A 14 5.23 8.50 0.72
N VAL A 15 5.89 7.34 0.56
CA VAL A 15 5.49 6.32 -0.41
C VAL A 15 4.80 5.16 0.31
N SER A 16 3.62 4.77 -0.18
CA SER A 16 2.85 3.65 0.38
C SER A 16 2.70 2.50 -0.63
N PRO A 17 2.86 1.23 -0.21
CA PRO A 17 2.52 0.07 -1.05
C PRO A 17 1.01 -0.14 -1.20
N ASN A 18 0.18 0.60 -0.45
CA ASN A 18 -1.28 0.49 -0.47
C ASN A 18 -1.88 1.28 -1.65
N THR A 19 -1.82 0.69 -2.84
CA THR A 19 -2.12 1.36 -4.12
C THR A 19 -3.60 1.61 -4.41
N LYS A 20 -4.56 1.10 -3.62
CA LYS A 20 -6.00 1.40 -3.83
C LYS A 20 -6.41 2.79 -3.32
N GLY A 21 -5.47 3.53 -2.75
CA GLY A 21 -5.69 4.87 -2.20
C GLY A 21 -6.47 4.87 -0.88
N PRO A 22 -6.44 6.00 -0.15
CA PRO A 22 -7.12 6.18 1.13
C PRO A 22 -8.65 6.25 0.97
N LYS A 23 -9.36 5.46 1.77
CA LYS A 23 -10.82 5.44 1.85
C LYS A 23 -11.29 5.32 3.30
N CYS A 24 -12.51 5.79 3.50
CA CYS A 24 -13.22 5.68 4.75
C CYS A 24 -13.77 4.26 4.97
N GLU A 25 -13.60 3.73 6.18
CA GLU A 25 -13.82 2.31 6.50
C GLU A 25 -15.21 1.75 6.18
N PHE A 26 -16.26 2.50 6.45
CA PHE A 26 -17.63 2.02 6.34
C PHE A 26 -18.33 2.58 5.09
N SER A 27 -18.07 3.85 4.78
CA SER A 27 -18.70 4.58 3.67
C SER A 27 -18.00 4.34 2.34
N GLY A 28 -16.74 3.89 2.34
CA GLY A 28 -15.94 3.66 1.14
C GLY A 28 -15.60 4.94 0.36
N LYS A 29 -15.95 6.12 0.89
CA LYS A 29 -15.64 7.41 0.27
C LYS A 29 -14.13 7.65 0.29
N ALA A 30 -13.61 8.30 -0.75
CA ALA A 30 -12.23 8.75 -0.75
C ALA A 30 -12.01 9.76 0.38
N CYS A 31 -10.87 9.65 1.06
CA CYS A 31 -10.42 10.58 2.08
C CYS A 31 -9.00 11.04 1.76
N THR A 32 -8.55 12.16 2.33
CA THR A 32 -7.19 12.67 2.13
C THR A 32 -6.62 13.14 3.46
N GLU A 33 -5.37 13.59 3.45
CA GLU A 33 -4.73 14.21 4.63
C GLU A 33 -5.51 15.42 5.16
N GLN A 34 -6.25 16.11 4.28
CA GLN A 34 -7.04 17.30 4.60
C GLN A 34 -8.52 16.96 4.87
N TYR A 35 -9.05 15.93 4.22
CA TYR A 35 -10.44 15.52 4.30
C TYR A 35 -10.59 14.22 5.08
N THR A 36 -11.05 14.34 6.32
CA THR A 36 -11.35 13.21 7.19
C THR A 36 -12.74 12.65 6.94
N CYS A 37 -12.95 11.41 7.40
CA CYS A 37 -14.22 10.72 7.29
C CYS A 37 -15.27 11.37 8.20
N THR A 38 -16.42 11.73 7.64
CA THR A 38 -17.51 12.42 8.38
C THR A 38 -18.34 11.47 9.26
N GLY A 39 -18.16 10.15 9.12
CA GLY A 39 -18.82 9.14 9.93
C GLY A 39 -18.33 9.16 11.39
N LYS A 40 -19.21 8.82 12.33
CA LYS A 40 -18.82 8.72 13.76
C LYS A 40 -17.75 7.64 13.93
N LYS A 41 -16.52 8.07 14.27
CA LYS A 41 -15.34 7.22 14.53
C LYS A 41 -14.87 6.39 13.32
N GLU A 42 -15.20 6.82 12.11
CA GLU A 42 -14.71 6.18 10.91
C GLU A 42 -13.25 6.58 10.65
N MET A 43 -12.41 5.60 10.34
CA MET A 43 -10.99 5.83 10.05
C MET A 43 -10.75 5.92 8.55
N CYS A 44 -9.79 6.77 8.18
CA CYS A 44 -9.27 6.86 6.82
C CYS A 44 -8.06 5.93 6.69
N PHE A 45 -8.12 4.96 5.78
CA PHE A 45 -6.99 4.05 5.55
C PHE A 45 -6.88 3.66 4.07
N ALA A 46 -5.66 3.31 3.64
CA ALA A 46 -5.41 2.81 2.29
C ALA A 46 -5.23 1.29 2.30
N SER A 47 -5.72 0.63 1.25
CA SER A 47 -5.59 -0.83 1.07
C SER A 47 -4.64 -1.19 -0.06
N GLY A 48 -3.99 -2.34 0.07
CA GLY A 48 -3.19 -2.95 -1.00
C GLY A 48 -4.04 -3.50 -2.16
N PRO A 49 -3.39 -3.86 -3.29
CA PRO A 49 -4.07 -4.31 -4.49
C PRO A 49 -4.75 -5.69 -4.34
N GLY A 50 -4.26 -6.53 -3.44
CA GLY A 50 -4.71 -7.92 -3.28
C GLY A 50 -6.07 -8.07 -2.61
N LYS A 51 -6.50 -9.33 -2.49
CA LYS A 51 -7.70 -9.73 -1.73
C LYS A 51 -7.50 -9.59 -0.22
N ASP A 52 -6.29 -9.81 0.24
CA ASP A 52 -5.85 -9.64 1.62
C ASP A 52 -4.44 -9.01 1.67
N MET A 53 -3.88 -8.90 2.88
CA MET A 53 -2.56 -8.31 3.08
C MET A 53 -1.41 -9.19 2.55
N PHE A 54 -1.56 -10.52 2.55
CA PHE A 54 -0.53 -11.44 2.08
C PHE A 54 -0.45 -11.40 0.55
N ASP A 55 -1.60 -11.45 -0.11
CA ASP A 55 -1.74 -11.28 -1.55
C ASP A 55 -1.24 -9.91 -2.01
N SER A 56 -1.59 -8.84 -1.27
CA SER A 56 -1.08 -7.50 -1.56
C SER A 56 0.46 -7.44 -1.48
N THR A 57 1.04 -8.05 -0.45
CA THR A 57 2.50 -8.11 -0.28
C THR A 57 3.15 -8.85 -1.44
N SER A 58 2.59 -10.00 -1.84
CA SER A 58 3.07 -10.79 -2.97
C SER A 58 3.01 -10.01 -4.28
N ILE A 59 1.88 -9.38 -4.59
CA ILE A 59 1.70 -8.58 -5.81
C ILE A 59 2.71 -7.43 -5.89
N ILE A 60 2.91 -6.69 -4.80
CA ILE A 60 3.86 -5.56 -4.79
C ILE A 60 5.31 -6.07 -4.91
N ALA A 61 5.68 -7.13 -4.20
CA ALA A 61 7.01 -7.72 -4.26
C ALA A 61 7.33 -8.27 -5.66
N HIS A 62 6.39 -8.97 -6.31
CA HIS A 62 6.58 -9.47 -7.66
C HIS A 62 6.77 -8.36 -8.68
N LYS A 63 6.03 -7.26 -8.56
CA LYS A 63 6.24 -6.09 -9.42
C LYS A 63 7.65 -5.50 -9.24
N LEU A 64 8.10 -5.31 -8.00
CA LEU A 64 9.45 -4.83 -7.72
C LEU A 64 10.52 -5.77 -8.27
N TYR A 65 10.31 -7.09 -8.15
CA TYR A 65 11.21 -8.10 -8.68
C TYR A 65 11.28 -8.10 -10.20
N THR A 66 10.14 -8.00 -10.89
CA THR A 66 10.10 -7.96 -12.36
C THR A 66 10.84 -6.75 -12.92
N GLU A 67 10.75 -5.59 -12.27
CA GLU A 67 11.49 -4.39 -12.70
C GLU A 67 12.98 -4.41 -12.32
N ALA A 68 13.39 -5.29 -11.41
CA ALA A 68 14.78 -5.41 -10.95
C ALA A 68 15.62 -6.39 -11.79
N ILE A 69 15.00 -7.08 -12.75
CA ILE A 69 15.64 -8.03 -13.68
C ILE A 69 15.75 -7.38 -15.07
#